data_AF-A0A450Y1K0-F1
#
_entry.id   AF-A0A450Y1K0-F1
#
_cell.length_a   1.000
_cell.length_b   1.000
_cell.length_c   1.000
_cell.angle_alpha   90.00
_cell.angle_beta   90.00
_cell.angle_gamma   90.00
#
_symmetry.space_group_name_H-M   'P 1'
#
loop_
_entity.id
_entity.type
_entity.pdbx_description
1 polymer ?
#
loop_
_entity_poly.entity_id
_entity_poly.type
_entity_poly.pdbx_seq_one_letter_code
_entity_poly.pdbx_strand_id
1 'polypeptide(L)'
;METGQLYRYDFNSEFNEESILSGIEDEFAFEVANLELEFSRYTGHRYAIAVNSCGSALFLALKSAGVQQGDKVFTNALTFTAVPSSIVHAAAIPVYLECNRNYQTDLEDLQNKIKENPNVKIFILSHMRGHISDMDAIGEICEREGIFLIEDCAHSLGAKWYDTKQKKWIQIGQYGKIACFSFQSYKLLNSGEGGAVCTNHDHMAAYCILAAGSYEDLYKKHICRPSDESLFEKIKHHVPNFSFRMSNLTAATLRPQIANIKETINGYNRLYRKLKIKYFLLKNYIIYIVMSILNYKDAKGK
;
A
#
# COMPACT_ATOMS: atom_id res chain seq x y z
N MET A 1 38.10 33.68 -21.49
CA MET A 1 37.44 32.89 -20.43
C MET A 1 36.56 31.90 -21.15
N GLU A 2 37.00 30.64 -21.27
CA GLU A 2 36.19 29.56 -21.83
C GLU A 2 35.07 29.27 -20.84
N THR A 3 33.87 29.77 -21.14
CA THR A 3 32.67 29.41 -20.38
C THR A 3 32.30 27.97 -20.73
N GLY A 4 32.18 27.12 -19.70
CA GLY A 4 31.99 25.68 -19.84
C GLY A 4 30.73 25.28 -20.59
N GLN A 5 30.82 24.16 -21.30
CA GLN A 5 29.66 23.44 -21.82
C GLN A 5 29.46 22.18 -20.99
N LEU A 6 28.26 22.03 -20.43
CA LEU A 6 27.81 20.81 -19.76
C LEU A 6 26.51 20.38 -20.45
N TYR A 7 26.67 19.70 -21.59
CA TYR A 7 25.56 19.03 -22.26
C TYR A 7 25.36 17.67 -21.61
N ARG A 8 24.21 17.47 -20.96
CA ARG A 8 23.85 16.23 -20.28
C ARG A 8 22.47 15.72 -20.67
N TYR A 9 22.10 15.83 -21.93
CA TYR A 9 20.94 15.13 -22.50
C TYR A 9 21.25 14.87 -23.98
N ASP A 10 21.26 13.59 -24.37
CA ASP A 10 21.49 13.18 -25.75
C ASP A 10 20.17 13.35 -26.52
N PHE A 11 20.06 14.43 -27.30
CA PHE A 11 18.83 14.78 -28.03
C PHE A 11 18.61 13.93 -29.29
N ASN A 12 19.53 12.99 -29.59
CA ASN A 12 19.54 12.22 -30.84
C ASN A 12 19.11 10.75 -30.71
N SER A 13 18.57 10.30 -29.57
CA SER A 13 17.91 8.98 -29.55
C SER A 13 16.52 9.09 -30.17
N GLU A 14 16.45 9.11 -31.51
CA GLU A 14 15.21 8.77 -32.21
C GLU A 14 14.79 7.37 -31.75
N PHE A 15 13.69 7.30 -31.00
CA PHE A 15 13.08 6.05 -30.57
C PHE A 15 12.56 5.32 -31.81
N ASN A 16 13.26 4.27 -32.24
CA ASN A 16 12.87 3.46 -33.37
C ASN A 16 11.83 2.42 -32.94
N GLU A 17 10.60 2.49 -33.47
CA GLU A 17 9.49 1.58 -33.13
C GLU A 17 9.82 0.10 -33.45
N GLU A 18 10.74 -0.17 -34.40
CA GLU A 18 11.17 -1.54 -34.72
C GLU A 18 11.96 -2.21 -33.58
N SER A 19 12.54 -1.46 -32.63
CA SER A 19 13.27 -2.06 -31.50
C SER A 19 12.35 -2.65 -30.43
N ILE A 20 11.04 -2.36 -30.48
CA ILE A 20 10.07 -2.81 -29.49
C ILE A 20 9.73 -4.30 -29.67
N LEU A 21 9.87 -4.83 -30.89
CA LEU A 21 9.44 -6.20 -31.22
C LEU A 21 10.59 -7.22 -31.34
N SER A 22 11.85 -6.79 -31.42
CA SER A 22 13.00 -7.70 -31.59
C SER A 22 14.07 -7.65 -30.49
N GLY A 23 13.82 -6.96 -29.36
CA GLY A 23 14.78 -6.82 -28.26
C GLY A 23 14.20 -7.27 -26.92
N ILE A 24 14.12 -8.59 -26.69
CA ILE A 24 13.77 -9.19 -25.39
C ILE A 24 14.94 -9.11 -24.37
N GLU A 25 16.03 -8.41 -24.70
CA GLU A 25 17.15 -8.16 -23.79
C GLU A 25 17.49 -6.67 -23.79
N ASP A 26 16.62 -5.86 -23.15
CA ASP A 26 17.03 -4.53 -22.71
C ASP A 26 17.85 -4.72 -21.41
N GLU A 27 19.15 -5.00 -21.59
CA GLU A 27 20.19 -5.14 -20.54
C GLU A 27 20.32 -3.87 -19.66
N PHE A 28 19.52 -2.85 -19.93
CA PHE A 28 19.43 -1.57 -19.23
C PHE A 28 18.06 -1.26 -18.60
N ALA A 29 17.14 -2.24 -18.48
CA ALA A 29 15.94 -2.05 -17.69
C ALA A 29 16.34 -1.68 -16.24
N PHE A 30 16.13 -0.40 -15.88
CA PHE A 30 16.54 0.14 -14.59
C PHE A 30 15.97 -0.71 -13.45
N GLU A 31 16.76 -0.96 -12.40
CA GLU A 31 16.37 -1.76 -11.23
C GLU A 31 14.97 -1.42 -10.70
N VAL A 32 14.60 -0.13 -10.72
CA VAL A 32 13.28 0.35 -10.33
C VAL A 32 12.16 -0.18 -11.26
N ALA A 33 12.34 -0.13 -12.58
CA ALA A 33 11.33 -0.59 -13.53
C ALA A 33 11.11 -2.11 -13.44
N ASN A 34 12.18 -2.87 -13.23
CA ASN A 34 12.09 -4.31 -12.98
C ASN A 34 11.41 -4.62 -11.65
N LEU A 35 11.72 -3.87 -10.59
CA LEU A 35 11.02 -3.99 -9.31
C LEU A 35 9.51 -3.76 -9.48
N GLU A 36 9.12 -2.70 -10.20
CA GLU A 36 7.72 -2.39 -10.46
C GLU A 36 7.01 -3.55 -11.17
N LEU A 37 7.65 -4.16 -12.18
CA LEU A 37 7.12 -5.33 -12.88
C LEU A 37 7.00 -6.57 -12.01
N GLU A 38 8.05 -6.90 -11.25
CA GLU A 38 8.05 -8.05 -10.35
C GLU A 38 7.00 -7.89 -9.24
N PHE A 39 6.88 -6.68 -8.69
CA PHE A 39 5.95 -6.37 -7.61
C PHE A 39 4.49 -6.28 -8.08
N SER A 40 4.23 -5.73 -9.27
CA SER A 40 2.89 -5.73 -9.87
C SER A 40 2.40 -7.16 -10.11
N ARG A 41 3.26 -8.03 -10.66
CA ARG A 41 2.97 -9.46 -10.82
C ARG A 41 2.71 -10.17 -9.50
N TYR A 42 3.52 -9.90 -8.47
CA TYR A 42 3.33 -10.52 -7.16
C TYR A 42 2.01 -10.10 -6.49
N THR A 43 1.70 -8.80 -6.51
CA THR A 43 0.47 -8.26 -5.90
C THR A 43 -0.77 -8.46 -6.77
N GLY A 44 -0.58 -8.78 -8.05
CA GLY A 44 -1.61 -8.95 -9.07
C GLY A 44 -2.18 -7.64 -9.63
N HIS A 45 -1.60 -6.49 -9.30
CA HIS A 45 -2.08 -5.20 -9.83
C HIS A 45 -1.54 -5.00 -11.25
N ARG A 46 -2.27 -4.26 -12.09
CA ARG A 46 -1.80 -3.90 -13.43
C ARG A 46 -0.59 -2.97 -13.37
N TYR A 47 -0.57 -2.07 -12.39
CA TYR A 47 0.45 -1.05 -12.24
C TYR A 47 1.02 -1.05 -10.83
N ALA A 48 2.33 -0.95 -10.74
CA ALA A 48 3.06 -0.63 -9.52
C ALA A 48 4.03 0.52 -9.83
N ILE A 49 4.08 1.51 -8.94
CA ILE A 49 4.91 2.71 -9.06
C ILE A 49 5.77 2.78 -7.81
N ALA A 50 7.08 2.63 -7.97
CA ALA A 50 8.02 2.61 -6.86
C ALA A 50 8.39 4.04 -6.43
N VAL A 51 8.31 4.30 -5.13
CA VAL A 51 8.56 5.61 -4.52
C VAL A 51 9.48 5.51 -3.31
N ASN A 52 9.97 6.65 -2.83
CA ASN A 52 10.95 6.74 -1.76
C ASN A 52 10.41 6.36 -0.36
N SER A 53 9.10 6.35 -0.14
CA SER A 53 8.48 5.91 1.12
C SER A 53 6.99 5.58 0.96
N CYS A 54 6.42 4.84 1.91
CA CYS A 54 4.96 4.62 1.94
C CYS A 54 4.16 5.88 2.29
N GLY A 55 4.74 6.82 3.04
CA GLY A 55 4.10 8.12 3.29
C GLY A 55 3.91 8.91 1.99
N SER A 56 4.93 8.88 1.11
CA SER A 56 4.85 9.43 -0.24
C SER A 56 3.83 8.70 -1.11
N ALA A 57 3.76 7.35 -1.00
CA ALA A 57 2.76 6.56 -1.71
C ALA A 57 1.33 6.95 -1.32
N LEU A 58 1.05 7.08 -0.01
CA LEU A 58 -0.26 7.49 0.50
C LEU A 58 -0.62 8.91 0.07
N PHE A 59 0.34 9.84 0.12
CA PHE A 59 0.14 11.19 -0.38
C PHE A 59 -0.21 11.20 -1.88
N LEU A 60 0.51 10.44 -2.71
CA LEU A 60 0.20 10.33 -4.14
C LEU A 60 -1.15 9.67 -4.39
N ALA A 61 -1.51 8.64 -3.61
CA ALA A 61 -2.82 8.00 -3.69
C ALA A 61 -3.95 9.00 -3.42
N LEU A 62 -3.84 9.80 -2.35
CA LEU A 62 -4.78 10.89 -2.02
C LEU A 62 -4.89 11.90 -3.16
N LYS A 63 -3.76 12.39 -3.69
CA LYS A 63 -3.77 13.35 -4.79
C LYS A 63 -4.36 12.78 -6.07
N SER A 64 -4.05 11.53 -6.41
CA SER A 64 -4.62 10.83 -7.57
C SER A 64 -6.12 10.56 -7.45
N ALA A 65 -6.63 10.46 -6.21
CA ALA A 65 -8.05 10.36 -5.90
C ALA A 65 -8.78 11.72 -5.95
N GLY A 66 -8.06 12.82 -6.21
CA GLY A 66 -8.63 14.15 -6.37
C GLY A 66 -8.73 14.97 -5.08
N VAL A 67 -8.11 14.55 -3.97
CA VAL A 67 -8.12 15.27 -2.69
C VAL A 67 -7.65 16.72 -2.84
N GLN A 68 -8.52 17.65 -2.48
CA GLN A 68 -8.27 19.07 -2.44
C GLN A 68 -8.02 19.56 -1.00
N GLN A 69 -7.57 20.81 -0.90
CA GLN A 69 -7.39 21.46 0.39
C GLN A 69 -8.71 21.55 1.16
N GLY A 70 -8.67 21.20 2.44
CA GLY A 70 -9.82 21.24 3.34
C GLY A 70 -10.75 20.02 3.23
N ASP A 71 -10.54 19.14 2.25
CA ASP A 71 -11.27 17.88 2.17
C ASP A 71 -11.07 17.07 3.45
N LYS A 72 -12.11 16.38 3.88
CA LYS A 72 -12.06 15.45 4.99
C LYS A 72 -11.84 14.03 4.46
N VAL A 73 -11.04 13.23 5.16
CA VAL A 73 -10.70 11.86 4.76
C VAL A 73 -10.87 10.93 5.96
N PHE A 74 -11.67 9.87 5.81
CA PHE A 74 -11.75 8.85 6.85
C PHE A 74 -10.43 8.09 6.96
N THR A 75 -10.02 7.75 8.19
CA THR A 75 -8.85 6.90 8.45
C THR A 75 -8.96 6.24 9.81
N ASN A 76 -8.28 5.11 10.01
CA ASN A 76 -8.22 4.46 11.32
C ASN A 76 -7.53 5.36 12.38
N ALA A 77 -8.06 5.38 13.60
CA ALA A 77 -7.37 5.92 14.78
C ALA A 77 -6.17 5.04 15.15
N LEU A 78 -6.35 3.71 15.11
CA LEU A 78 -5.28 2.74 15.30
C LEU A 78 -4.49 2.54 13.99
N THR A 79 -3.51 3.41 13.74
CA THR A 79 -2.60 3.32 12.61
C THR A 79 -1.22 3.91 12.93
N PHE A 80 -0.29 3.89 11.98
CA PHE A 80 1.01 4.54 12.11
C PHE A 80 0.91 6.02 11.70
N THR A 81 1.67 6.89 12.36
CA THR A 81 1.60 8.36 12.19
C THR A 81 1.72 8.83 10.73
N ALA A 82 2.44 8.08 9.88
CA ALA A 82 2.57 8.40 8.45
C ALA A 82 1.22 8.50 7.71
N VAL A 83 0.19 7.75 8.15
CA VAL A 83 -1.13 7.76 7.51
C VAL A 83 -1.84 9.10 7.71
N PRO A 84 -2.16 9.56 8.94
CA PRO A 84 -2.72 10.90 9.12
C PRO A 84 -1.77 12.01 8.67
N SER A 85 -0.45 11.85 8.78
CA SER A 85 0.50 12.81 8.22
C SER A 85 0.34 12.97 6.71
N SER A 86 0.09 11.90 5.96
CA SER A 86 -0.12 11.98 4.50
C SER A 86 -1.40 12.75 4.13
N ILE A 87 -2.46 12.61 4.93
CA ILE A 87 -3.71 13.37 4.79
C ILE A 87 -3.43 14.87 5.02
N VAL A 88 -2.71 15.19 6.10
CA VAL A 88 -2.32 16.58 6.41
C VAL A 88 -1.39 17.16 5.34
N HIS A 89 -0.42 16.39 4.84
CA HIS A 89 0.46 16.81 3.75
C HIS A 89 -0.32 17.10 2.46
N ALA A 90 -1.40 16.35 2.21
CA ALA A 90 -2.32 16.62 1.10
C ALA A 90 -3.21 17.87 1.30
N ALA A 91 -3.03 18.59 2.43
CA ALA A 91 -3.82 19.71 2.91
C ALA A 91 -5.28 19.34 3.27
N ALA A 92 -5.51 18.06 3.60
CA ALA A 92 -6.81 17.51 4.01
C ALA A 92 -6.87 17.30 5.53
N ILE A 93 -8.06 16.96 6.04
CA ILE A 93 -8.38 16.81 7.46
C ILE A 93 -8.75 15.35 7.76
N PRO A 94 -7.99 14.64 8.61
CA PRO A 94 -8.33 13.26 8.98
C PRO A 94 -9.59 13.23 9.85
N VAL A 95 -10.51 12.32 9.53
CA VAL A 95 -11.65 11.94 10.37
C VAL A 95 -11.40 10.52 10.86
N TYR A 96 -11.12 10.39 12.15
CA TYR A 96 -10.70 9.13 12.74
C TYR A 96 -11.87 8.18 12.99
N LEU A 97 -11.63 6.91 12.68
CA LEU A 97 -12.51 5.78 12.96
C LEU A 97 -11.94 4.94 14.09
N GLU A 98 -12.81 4.54 15.02
CA GLU A 98 -12.45 3.66 16.13
C GLU A 98 -12.10 2.23 15.65
N CYS A 99 -11.42 1.49 16.53
CA CYS A 99 -11.14 0.07 16.31
C CYS A 99 -11.98 -0.82 17.23
N ASN A 100 -12.41 -1.95 16.70
CA ASN A 100 -13.08 -2.97 17.49
C ASN A 100 -12.07 -3.75 18.37
N ARG A 101 -12.57 -4.68 19.19
CA ARG A 101 -11.74 -5.51 20.09
C ARG A 101 -10.70 -6.40 19.40
N ASN A 102 -10.85 -6.61 18.08
CA ASN A 102 -9.91 -7.37 17.26
C ASN A 102 -8.88 -6.48 16.57
N TYR A 103 -8.81 -5.19 16.92
CA TYR A 103 -7.93 -4.18 16.32
C TYR A 103 -8.21 -3.95 14.82
N GLN A 104 -9.43 -4.25 14.38
CA GLN A 104 -9.93 -3.96 13.03
C GLN A 104 -10.77 -2.69 13.07
N THR A 105 -11.07 -2.12 11.89
CA THR A 105 -12.01 -0.99 11.78
C THR A 105 -13.36 -1.36 12.40
N ASP A 106 -13.90 -0.49 13.25
CA ASP A 106 -15.25 -0.64 13.75
C ASP A 106 -16.26 -0.24 12.65
N LEU A 107 -17.07 -1.20 12.20
CA LEU A 107 -18.04 -0.98 11.12
C LEU A 107 -19.22 -0.12 11.56
N GLU A 108 -19.59 -0.17 12.85
CA GLU A 108 -20.66 0.65 13.40
C GLU A 108 -20.20 2.11 13.48
N ASP A 109 -18.98 2.34 13.98
CA ASP A 109 -18.38 3.67 14.00
C ASP A 109 -18.19 4.24 12.59
N LEU A 110 -17.72 3.43 11.63
CA LEU A 110 -17.63 3.84 10.22
C LEU A 110 -18.97 4.34 9.69
N GLN A 111 -20.06 3.60 9.90
CA GLN A 111 -21.40 4.01 9.46
C GLN A 111 -21.87 5.30 10.16
N ASN A 112 -21.60 5.44 11.45
CA ASN A 112 -21.95 6.65 12.21
C ASN A 112 -21.15 7.86 11.72
N LYS A 113 -19.85 7.71 11.48
CA LYS A 113 -18.96 8.77 10.95
C LYS A 113 -19.33 9.21 9.55
N ILE A 114 -19.81 8.28 8.71
CA ILE A 114 -20.39 8.60 7.39
C ILE A 114 -21.65 9.45 7.55
N LYS A 115 -22.57 9.09 8.45
CA LYS A 115 -23.78 9.89 8.73
C LYS A 115 -23.45 11.29 9.25
N GLU A 116 -22.45 11.39 10.14
CA GLU A 116 -21.96 12.67 10.69
C GLU A 116 -21.23 13.53 9.64
N ASN A 117 -20.65 12.91 8.62
CA ASN A 117 -19.84 13.58 7.60
C ASN A 117 -20.25 13.14 6.18
N PRO A 118 -21.48 13.46 5.73
CA PRO A 118 -22.05 12.89 4.49
C PRO A 118 -21.29 13.28 3.21
N ASN A 119 -20.52 14.37 3.26
CA ASN A 119 -19.73 14.88 2.14
C ASN A 119 -18.32 14.24 2.05
N VAL A 120 -17.92 13.42 3.02
CA VAL A 120 -16.63 12.72 2.97
C VAL A 120 -16.73 11.54 2.02
N LYS A 121 -15.89 11.54 0.98
CA LYS A 121 -15.90 10.54 -0.08
C LYS A 121 -14.59 9.80 -0.25
N ILE A 122 -13.67 9.88 0.72
CA ILE A 122 -12.38 9.19 0.67
C ILE A 122 -12.12 8.53 2.01
N PHE A 123 -11.68 7.28 1.97
CA PHE A 123 -11.31 6.48 3.12
C PHE A 123 -9.95 5.84 2.89
N ILE A 124 -8.97 6.12 3.75
CA ILE A 124 -7.75 5.32 3.87
C ILE A 124 -7.99 4.23 4.91
N LEU A 125 -8.08 2.98 4.47
CA LEU A 125 -8.13 1.81 5.34
C LEU A 125 -6.73 1.29 5.60
N SER A 126 -6.27 1.40 6.84
CA SER A 126 -4.99 0.87 7.30
C SER A 126 -5.14 -0.54 7.85
N HIS A 127 -4.49 -1.51 7.20
CA HIS A 127 -4.41 -2.91 7.64
C HIS A 127 -3.36 -3.09 8.73
N MET A 128 -3.53 -2.36 9.83
CA MET A 128 -2.51 -2.18 10.85
C MET A 128 -2.08 -3.52 11.46
N ARG A 129 -0.76 -3.78 11.47
CA ARG A 129 -0.16 -5.03 11.96
C ARG A 129 -0.76 -6.31 11.35
N GLY A 130 -1.33 -6.23 10.15
CA GLY A 130 -1.96 -7.37 9.47
C GLY A 130 -3.33 -7.76 10.03
N HIS A 131 -3.94 -6.91 10.86
CA HIS A 131 -5.34 -7.06 11.27
C HIS A 131 -6.24 -6.63 10.11
N ILE A 132 -6.57 -7.59 9.25
CA ILE A 132 -7.40 -7.37 8.08
C ILE A 132 -8.85 -7.18 8.53
N SER A 133 -9.46 -6.05 8.18
CA SER A 133 -10.88 -5.77 8.47
C SER A 133 -11.80 -6.59 7.56
N ASP A 134 -13.10 -6.65 7.86
CA ASP A 134 -14.08 -7.30 6.97
C ASP A 134 -14.19 -6.52 5.65
N MET A 135 -13.50 -7.00 4.62
CA MET A 135 -13.41 -6.29 3.35
C MET A 135 -14.70 -6.35 2.54
N ASP A 136 -15.50 -7.41 2.71
CA ASP A 136 -16.78 -7.50 2.03
C ASP A 136 -17.75 -6.43 2.57
N ALA A 137 -17.81 -6.30 3.90
CA ALA A 137 -18.65 -5.29 4.54
C ALA A 137 -18.16 -3.86 4.26
N ILE A 138 -16.85 -3.60 4.38
CA ILE A 138 -16.28 -2.29 4.06
C ILE A 138 -16.51 -1.94 2.58
N GLY A 139 -16.32 -2.91 1.70
CA GLY A 139 -16.57 -2.79 0.27
C GLY A 139 -18.00 -2.36 -0.05
N GLU A 140 -18.97 -3.06 0.52
CA GLU A 140 -20.39 -2.74 0.36
C GLU A 140 -20.74 -1.35 0.90
N ILE A 141 -20.21 -0.97 2.07
CA ILE A 141 -20.41 0.38 2.62
C ILE A 141 -19.81 1.42 1.66
N CYS A 142 -18.59 1.22 1.19
CA CYS A 142 -17.93 2.19 0.31
C CYS A 142 -18.66 2.33 -1.03
N GLU A 143 -19.10 1.22 -1.62
CA GLU A 143 -19.86 1.20 -2.87
C GLU A 143 -21.19 1.94 -2.72
N ARG A 144 -21.97 1.63 -1.67
CA ARG A 144 -23.27 2.25 -1.41
C ARG A 144 -23.16 3.76 -1.18
N GLU A 145 -22.15 4.20 -0.45
CA GLU A 145 -21.98 5.60 -0.04
C GLU A 145 -21.16 6.43 -1.05
N GLY A 146 -20.65 5.79 -2.11
CA GLY A 146 -19.77 6.41 -3.10
C GLY A 146 -18.42 6.84 -2.53
N ILE A 147 -17.89 6.09 -1.56
CA ILE A 147 -16.60 6.37 -0.92
C ILE A 147 -15.48 5.69 -1.69
N PHE A 148 -14.46 6.47 -2.03
CA PHE A 148 -13.24 6.01 -2.63
C PHE A 148 -12.32 5.36 -1.58
N LEU A 149 -12.09 4.06 -1.73
CA LEU A 149 -11.25 3.29 -0.82
C LEU A 149 -9.79 3.26 -1.28
N ILE A 150 -8.90 3.78 -0.43
CA ILE A 150 -7.44 3.65 -0.49
C ILE A 150 -7.03 2.63 0.56
N GLU A 151 -6.22 1.64 0.21
CA GLU A 151 -5.71 0.66 1.18
C GLU A 151 -4.26 0.98 1.58
N ASP A 152 -4.02 1.27 2.85
CA ASP A 152 -2.66 1.23 3.42
C ASP A 152 -2.29 -0.21 3.77
N CYS A 153 -1.42 -0.78 2.94
CA CYS A 153 -0.93 -2.15 3.02
C CYS A 153 0.50 -2.24 3.56
N ALA A 154 1.00 -1.20 4.23
CA ALA A 154 2.35 -1.17 4.80
C ALA A 154 2.66 -2.36 5.72
N HIS A 155 1.66 -2.97 6.35
CA HIS A 155 1.79 -4.09 7.30
C HIS A 155 1.18 -5.40 6.81
N SER A 156 0.64 -5.45 5.58
CA SER A 156 -0.21 -6.55 5.12
C SER A 156 0.22 -7.16 3.79
N LEU A 157 1.44 -6.86 3.32
CA LEU A 157 1.98 -7.53 2.12
C LEU A 157 1.91 -9.05 2.26
N GLY A 158 1.23 -9.70 1.31
CA GLY A 158 1.04 -11.14 1.27
C GLY A 158 -0.11 -11.69 2.12
N ALA A 159 -0.79 -10.83 2.90
CA ALA A 159 -2.07 -11.17 3.47
C ALA A 159 -3.13 -11.28 2.37
N LYS A 160 -4.10 -12.18 2.57
CA LYS A 160 -5.16 -12.44 1.60
C LYS A 160 -6.54 -12.34 2.25
N TRP A 161 -7.50 -11.87 1.47
CA TRP A 161 -8.93 -11.91 1.79
C TRP A 161 -9.63 -12.86 0.83
N TYR A 162 -10.63 -13.60 1.30
CA TYR A 162 -11.52 -14.35 0.41
C TYR A 162 -12.69 -13.45 0.05
N ASP A 163 -12.65 -12.87 -1.15
CA ASP A 163 -13.72 -12.03 -1.66
C ASP A 163 -14.92 -12.91 -2.02
N THR A 164 -16.03 -12.74 -1.30
CA THR A 164 -17.22 -13.57 -1.50
C THR A 164 -17.97 -13.24 -2.79
N LYS A 165 -17.91 -11.99 -3.28
CA LYS A 165 -18.52 -11.58 -4.55
C LYS A 165 -17.78 -12.20 -5.73
N GLN A 166 -16.44 -12.20 -5.70
CA GLN A 166 -15.58 -12.75 -6.76
C GLN A 166 -15.28 -14.26 -6.58
N LYS A 167 -15.62 -14.83 -5.42
CA LYS A 167 -15.37 -16.24 -5.05
C LYS A 167 -13.90 -16.66 -5.22
N LYS A 168 -12.97 -15.78 -4.84
CA LYS A 168 -11.53 -16.05 -4.94
C LYS A 168 -10.76 -15.38 -3.82
N TRP A 169 -9.59 -15.94 -3.51
CA TRP A 169 -8.61 -15.27 -2.66
C TRP A 169 -7.93 -14.13 -3.42
N ILE A 170 -7.95 -12.94 -2.85
CA ILE A 170 -7.25 -11.77 -3.36
C ILE A 170 -6.19 -11.32 -2.36
N GLN A 171 -5.12 -10.72 -2.88
CA GLN A 171 -4.14 -10.01 -2.08
C GLN A 171 -4.79 -8.77 -1.45
N ILE A 172 -4.49 -8.49 -0.19
CA ILE A 172 -4.87 -7.21 0.44
C ILE A 172 -4.23 -6.04 -0.32
N GLY A 173 -5.03 -5.01 -0.60
CA GLY A 173 -4.69 -3.94 -1.54
C GLY A 173 -5.46 -3.99 -2.88
N GLN A 174 -6.02 -5.15 -3.24
CA GLN A 174 -6.80 -5.32 -4.49
C GLN A 174 -8.29 -4.98 -4.35
N TYR A 175 -8.76 -4.71 -3.13
CA TYR A 175 -10.19 -4.47 -2.89
C TYR A 175 -10.53 -3.00 -3.17
N GLY A 176 -9.66 -2.09 -2.73
CA GLY A 176 -9.72 -0.67 -2.99
C GLY A 176 -9.33 -0.31 -4.42
N LYS A 177 -9.33 0.99 -4.71
CA LYS A 177 -8.98 1.53 -6.02
C LYS A 177 -7.46 1.68 -6.18
N ILE A 178 -6.76 1.82 -5.06
CA ILE A 178 -5.31 2.06 -5.01
C ILE A 178 -4.79 1.58 -3.65
N ALA A 179 -3.62 0.97 -3.67
CA ALA A 179 -2.96 0.42 -2.48
C ALA A 179 -1.56 0.99 -2.31
N CYS A 180 -1.15 1.17 -1.07
CA CYS A 180 0.17 1.68 -0.72
C CYS A 180 0.94 0.64 0.08
N PHE A 181 2.18 0.36 -0.31
CA PHE A 181 3.06 -0.60 0.34
C PHE A 181 4.32 0.09 0.85
N SER A 182 4.88 -0.45 1.93
CA SER A 182 6.08 0.06 2.58
C SER A 182 7.22 -0.93 2.46
N PHE A 183 8.42 -0.39 2.20
CA PHE A 183 9.69 -1.11 2.18
C PHE A 183 10.66 -0.59 3.26
N GLN A 184 10.10 -0.04 4.33
CA GLN A 184 10.86 0.43 5.49
C GLN A 184 11.51 -0.75 6.22
N SER A 185 12.60 -0.53 6.96
CA SER A 185 13.44 -1.54 7.65
C SER A 185 12.72 -2.68 8.39
N TYR A 186 11.50 -2.46 8.90
CA TYR A 186 10.74 -3.48 9.65
C TYR A 186 9.59 -4.12 8.86
N LYS A 187 9.53 -3.92 7.54
CA LYS A 187 8.52 -4.51 6.68
C LYS A 187 8.98 -5.86 6.11
N LEU A 188 8.02 -6.61 5.57
CA LEU A 188 8.23 -7.95 5.02
C LEU A 188 9.31 -7.96 3.92
N LEU A 189 9.23 -6.98 3.02
CA LEU A 189 10.32 -6.59 2.12
C LEU A 189 10.89 -5.28 2.65
N ASN A 190 12.20 -5.13 2.72
CA ASN A 190 12.79 -3.89 3.21
C ASN A 190 14.12 -3.51 2.54
N SER A 191 14.38 -2.21 2.50
CA SER A 191 15.56 -1.59 1.90
C SER A 191 16.04 -0.38 2.71
N GLY A 192 15.78 -0.38 4.01
CA GLY A 192 15.91 0.80 4.87
C GLY A 192 14.69 1.70 4.74
N GLU A 193 14.51 2.29 3.55
CA GLU A 193 13.35 3.09 3.18
C GLU A 193 12.87 2.73 1.78
N GLY A 194 11.61 3.04 1.48
CA GLY A 194 10.97 2.80 0.19
C GLY A 194 9.46 2.58 0.32
N GLY A 195 8.76 2.66 -0.81
CA GLY A 195 7.36 2.29 -0.90
C GLY A 195 6.92 2.03 -2.34
N ALA A 196 5.67 1.62 -2.50
CA ALA A 196 5.04 1.47 -3.80
C ALA A 196 3.58 1.89 -3.75
N VAL A 197 3.10 2.49 -4.83
CA VAL A 197 1.68 2.64 -5.15
C VAL A 197 1.30 1.54 -6.12
N CYS A 198 0.23 0.80 -5.84
CA CYS A 198 -0.31 -0.20 -6.77
C CYS A 198 -1.76 0.11 -7.11
N THR A 199 -2.14 -0.02 -8.38
CA THR A 199 -3.51 0.24 -8.84
C THR A 199 -3.81 -0.50 -10.14
N ASN A 200 -5.10 -0.66 -10.43
CA ASN A 200 -5.60 -1.15 -11.72
C ASN A 200 -6.16 -0.02 -12.61
N HIS A 201 -6.13 1.23 -12.14
CA HIS A 201 -6.70 2.39 -12.82
C HIS A 201 -5.65 3.20 -13.57
N ASP A 202 -5.85 3.31 -14.88
CA ASP A 202 -4.91 3.96 -15.80
C ASP A 202 -4.63 5.41 -15.42
N HIS A 203 -5.68 6.20 -15.14
CA HIS A 203 -5.53 7.61 -14.73
C HIS A 203 -4.71 7.77 -13.45
N MET A 204 -4.95 6.93 -12.43
CA MET A 204 -4.20 7.00 -11.17
C MET A 204 -2.75 6.60 -11.35
N ALA A 205 -2.50 5.54 -12.13
CA ALA A 205 -1.13 5.12 -12.45
C ALA A 205 -0.38 6.23 -13.19
N ALA A 206 -0.98 6.80 -14.24
CA ALA A 206 -0.38 7.91 -14.99
C ALA A 206 -0.11 9.13 -14.10
N TYR A 207 -1.09 9.53 -13.27
CA TYR A 207 -0.93 10.61 -12.30
C TYR A 207 0.25 10.34 -11.35
N CYS A 208 0.31 9.16 -10.74
CA CYS A 208 1.36 8.80 -9.78
C CYS A 208 2.74 8.74 -10.42
N ILE A 209 2.88 8.24 -11.66
CA ILE A 209 4.15 8.23 -12.40
C ILE A 209 4.66 9.65 -12.62
N LEU A 210 3.80 10.54 -13.15
CA LEU A 210 4.16 11.93 -13.41
C LEU A 210 4.47 12.67 -12.10
N ALA A 211 3.61 12.52 -11.09
CA ALA A 211 3.73 13.19 -9.80
C ALA A 211 4.94 12.72 -8.97
N ALA A 212 5.31 11.43 -9.05
CA ALA A 212 6.53 10.93 -8.43
C ALA A 212 7.79 11.60 -9.04
N GLY A 213 7.67 12.07 -10.28
CA GLY A 213 8.58 13.03 -10.88
C GLY A 213 9.19 12.55 -12.19
N SER A 214 8.39 11.91 -13.03
CA SER A 214 8.73 11.66 -14.43
C SER A 214 8.47 12.91 -15.25
N TYR A 215 9.48 13.79 -15.32
CA TYR A 215 9.46 14.98 -16.18
C TYR A 215 9.70 14.59 -17.64
N GLU A 216 9.31 15.47 -18.56
CA GLU A 216 9.38 15.21 -20.02
C GLU A 216 8.72 13.87 -20.36
N ASP A 217 9.42 13.00 -21.08
CA ASP A 217 8.95 11.68 -21.50
C ASP A 217 9.52 10.54 -20.62
N LEU A 218 10.07 10.85 -19.44
CA LEU A 218 10.65 9.83 -18.56
C LEU A 218 9.64 8.79 -18.08
N TYR A 219 8.33 9.08 -18.18
CA TYR A 219 7.29 8.10 -17.91
C TYR A 219 7.42 6.85 -18.81
N LYS A 220 8.01 6.99 -20.01
CA LYS A 220 8.27 5.88 -20.95
C LYS A 220 9.25 4.84 -20.39
N LYS A 221 10.05 5.17 -19.38
CA LYS A 221 10.99 4.25 -18.70
C LYS A 221 10.31 3.30 -17.73
N HIS A 222 9.06 3.55 -17.34
CA HIS A 222 8.29 2.63 -16.51
C HIS A 222 7.76 1.48 -17.37
N ILE A 223 8.11 0.25 -17.02
CA ILE A 223 7.57 -0.95 -17.68
C ILE A 223 6.07 -1.10 -17.33
N CYS A 224 5.70 -0.84 -16.07
CA CYS A 224 4.32 -0.95 -15.60
C CYS A 224 3.54 0.35 -15.71
N ARG A 225 3.42 0.90 -16.93
CA ARG A 225 2.64 2.11 -17.22
C ARG A 225 1.39 1.82 -18.06
N PRO A 226 0.36 2.68 -18.00
CA PRO A 226 -0.69 2.70 -19.02
C PRO A 226 -0.10 2.82 -20.43
N SER A 227 -0.65 2.06 -21.38
CA SER A 227 -0.20 2.04 -22.77
C SER A 227 -0.70 3.24 -23.57
N ASP A 228 -1.81 3.85 -23.15
CA ASP A 228 -2.37 5.05 -23.79
C ASP A 228 -1.49 6.26 -23.49
N GLU A 229 -0.67 6.68 -24.45
CA GLU A 229 0.20 7.85 -24.31
C GLU A 229 -0.58 9.16 -24.31
N SER A 230 -1.76 9.21 -24.94
CA SER A 230 -2.60 10.41 -24.97
C SER A 230 -3.08 10.81 -23.57
N LEU A 231 -3.24 9.84 -22.67
CA LEU A 231 -3.53 10.08 -21.26
C LEU A 231 -2.41 10.89 -20.58
N PHE A 232 -1.15 10.53 -20.82
CA PHE A 232 0.00 11.25 -20.24
C PHE A 232 0.10 12.66 -20.81
N GLU A 233 -0.01 12.81 -22.13
CA GLU A 233 0.00 14.12 -22.81
C GLU A 233 -1.08 15.05 -22.28
N LYS A 234 -2.28 14.52 -22.02
CA LYS A 234 -3.41 15.29 -21.51
C LYS A 234 -3.19 15.83 -20.10
N ILE A 235 -2.54 15.07 -19.22
CA ILE A 235 -2.45 15.42 -17.79
C ILE A 235 -1.08 15.98 -17.37
N LYS A 236 0.01 15.75 -18.12
CA LYS A 236 1.38 16.10 -17.70
C LYS A 236 1.60 17.57 -17.36
N HIS A 237 0.85 18.48 -17.96
CA HIS A 237 0.94 19.93 -17.67
C HIS A 237 0.14 20.37 -16.44
N HIS A 238 -0.69 19.48 -15.88
CA HIS A 238 -1.53 19.75 -14.72
C HIS A 238 -1.12 18.95 -13.47
N VAL A 239 -0.19 18.01 -13.62
CA VAL A 239 0.30 17.19 -12.51
C VAL A 239 1.55 17.82 -11.89
N PRO A 240 1.52 18.23 -10.61
CA PRO A 240 2.70 18.73 -9.93
C PRO A 240 3.73 17.62 -9.67
N ASN A 241 5.01 17.95 -9.80
CA ASN A 241 6.12 17.04 -9.53
C ASN A 241 6.56 17.16 -8.05
N PHE A 242 6.54 16.04 -7.31
CA PHE A 242 6.95 15.97 -5.91
C PHE A 242 8.32 15.31 -5.67
N SER A 243 8.95 14.77 -6.71
CA SER A 243 10.26 14.12 -6.64
C SER A 243 10.36 12.99 -5.60
N PHE A 244 9.40 12.06 -5.64
CA PHE A 244 9.33 10.88 -4.79
C PHE A 244 9.90 9.61 -5.41
N ARG A 245 10.64 9.70 -6.53
CA ARG A 245 11.24 8.54 -7.22
C ARG A 245 12.09 7.68 -6.26
N MET A 246 11.99 6.36 -6.42
CA MET A 246 12.88 5.40 -5.75
C MET A 246 14.28 5.39 -6.38
N SER A 247 15.31 5.08 -5.59
CA SER A 247 16.67 4.87 -6.11
C SER A 247 16.87 3.45 -6.64
N ASN A 248 17.75 3.27 -7.64
CA ASN A 248 18.11 1.92 -8.13
C ASN A 248 18.74 1.05 -7.04
N LEU A 249 19.48 1.62 -6.09
CA LEU A 249 20.07 0.86 -4.98
C LEU A 249 18.98 0.27 -4.07
N THR A 250 17.95 1.07 -3.78
CA THR A 250 16.76 0.63 -3.04
C THR A 250 16.09 -0.53 -3.77
N ALA A 251 15.87 -0.39 -5.08
CA ALA A 251 15.21 -1.41 -5.88
C ALA A 251 16.03 -2.71 -5.99
N ALA A 252 17.34 -2.62 -6.24
CA ALA A 252 18.25 -3.76 -6.29
C ALA A 252 18.26 -4.57 -4.97
N THR A 253 18.02 -3.91 -3.84
CA THR A 253 17.91 -4.58 -2.54
C THR A 253 16.59 -5.34 -2.39
N LEU A 254 15.50 -4.81 -2.96
CA LEU A 254 14.14 -5.36 -2.81
C LEU A 254 13.85 -6.54 -3.73
N ARG A 255 14.27 -6.46 -5.00
CA ARG A 255 13.99 -7.47 -6.03
C ARG A 255 14.29 -8.92 -5.60
N PRO A 256 15.49 -9.26 -5.09
CA PRO A 256 15.78 -10.65 -4.68
C PRO A 256 14.92 -11.13 -3.50
N GLN A 257 14.34 -10.22 -2.71
CA GLN A 257 13.46 -10.58 -1.61
C GLN A 257 12.05 -10.99 -2.09
N ILE A 258 11.59 -10.52 -3.26
CA ILE A 258 10.26 -10.85 -3.81
C ILE A 258 10.09 -12.36 -3.99
N ALA A 259 11.12 -13.03 -4.49
CA ALA A 259 11.12 -14.48 -4.69
C ALA A 259 10.95 -15.28 -3.38
N ASN A 260 11.28 -14.68 -2.23
CA ASN A 260 11.27 -15.33 -0.92
C ASN A 260 10.06 -14.94 -0.05
N ILE A 261 9.11 -14.15 -0.58
CA ILE A 261 7.99 -13.65 0.21
C ILE A 261 7.18 -14.81 0.81
N LYS A 262 6.89 -15.84 0.02
CA LYS A 262 6.05 -16.97 0.45
C LYS A 262 6.70 -17.72 1.62
N GLU A 263 7.99 -18.00 1.52
CA GLU A 263 8.79 -18.68 2.53
C GLU A 263 8.83 -17.85 3.81
N THR A 264 9.02 -16.53 3.67
CA THR A 264 9.07 -15.58 4.79
C THR A 264 7.73 -15.52 5.54
N ILE A 265 6.62 -15.39 4.83
CA ILE A 265 5.25 -15.43 5.40
C ILE A 265 5.01 -16.76 6.13
N ASN A 266 5.40 -17.89 5.52
CA ASN A 266 5.26 -19.20 6.14
C ASN A 266 6.09 -19.29 7.45
N GLY A 267 7.26 -18.67 7.49
CA GLY A 267 8.08 -18.52 8.68
C GLY A 267 7.36 -17.77 9.80
N TYR A 268 6.82 -16.59 9.51
CA TYR A 268 6.07 -15.79 10.50
C TYR A 268 4.80 -16.50 10.98
N ASN A 269 4.03 -17.10 10.08
CA ASN A 269 2.82 -17.84 10.43
C ASN A 269 3.13 -19.05 11.34
N ARG A 270 4.25 -19.74 11.09
CA ARG A 270 4.72 -20.83 11.96
C ARG A 270 5.08 -20.31 13.36
N LEU A 271 5.78 -19.17 13.45
CA LEU A 271 6.13 -18.56 14.73
C LEU A 271 4.88 -18.13 15.51
N TYR A 272 3.93 -17.49 14.84
CA TYR A 272 2.66 -17.09 15.43
C TYR A 272 1.88 -18.29 15.99
N ARG A 273 1.76 -19.39 15.22
CA ARG A 273 1.11 -20.62 15.68
C ARG A 273 1.78 -21.20 16.93
N LYS A 274 3.12 -21.22 16.98
CA LYS A 274 3.86 -21.67 18.17
C LYS A 274 3.55 -20.81 19.40
N LEU A 275 3.56 -19.48 19.25
CA LEU A 275 3.24 -18.55 20.33
C LEU A 275 1.79 -18.72 20.81
N LYS A 276 0.84 -18.86 19.88
CA LYS A 276 -0.58 -19.08 20.19
C LYS A 276 -0.79 -20.37 21.01
N ILE A 277 -0.15 -21.47 20.63
CA ILE A 277 -0.20 -22.73 21.38
C ILE A 277 0.39 -22.55 22.77
N LYS A 278 1.57 -21.94 22.89
CA LYS A 278 2.23 -21.72 24.19
C LYS A 278 1.38 -20.83 25.11
N TYR A 279 0.80 -19.76 24.57
CA TYR A 279 -0.12 -18.89 25.31
C TYR A 279 -1.37 -19.64 25.78
N PHE A 280 -1.98 -20.45 24.90
CA PHE A 280 -3.13 -21.27 25.26
C PHE A 280 -2.81 -22.25 26.41
N LEU A 281 -1.69 -22.95 26.33
CA LEU A 281 -1.25 -23.86 27.38
C LEU A 281 -0.98 -23.13 28.70
N LEU A 282 -0.28 -21.99 28.67
CA LEU A 282 0.01 -21.19 29.86
C LEU A 282 -1.28 -20.65 30.50
N LYS A 283 -2.22 -20.14 29.69
CA LYS A 283 -3.52 -19.64 30.17
C LYS A 283 -4.30 -20.74 30.88
N ASN A 284 -4.38 -21.95 30.30
CA ASN A 284 -5.09 -23.07 30.91
C ASN A 284 -4.39 -23.56 32.19
N TYR A 285 -3.05 -23.56 32.22
CA TYR A 285 -2.29 -23.92 33.41
C TYR A 285 -2.51 -22.94 34.57
N ILE A 286 -2.57 -21.63 34.29
CA ILE A 286 -2.91 -20.61 35.29
C ILE A 286 -4.34 -20.80 35.80
N ILE A 287 -5.31 -21.03 34.91
CA ILE A 287 -6.71 -21.29 35.30
C ILE A 287 -6.78 -22.53 36.20
N TYR A 288 -6.07 -23.60 35.85
CA TYR A 288 -5.98 -24.81 36.66
C TYR A 288 -5.45 -24.52 38.07
N ILE A 289 -4.32 -23.81 38.19
CA ILE A 289 -3.75 -23.43 39.50
C ILE A 289 -4.75 -22.63 40.33
N VAL A 290 -5.39 -21.61 39.74
CA VAL A 290 -6.36 -20.77 40.44
C VAL A 290 -7.53 -21.61 40.95
N MET A 291 -8.08 -22.49 40.12
CA MET A 291 -9.18 -23.38 40.50
C MET A 291 -8.76 -24.38 41.58
N SER A 292 -7.56 -24.95 41.51
CA SER A 292 -7.03 -25.84 42.57
C SER A 292 -6.87 -25.12 43.90
N ILE A 293 -6.40 -23.86 43.91
CA ILE A 293 -6.26 -23.06 45.14
C ILE A 293 -7.64 -22.72 45.73
N LEU A 294 -8.61 -22.34 44.91
CA LEU A 294 -9.98 -22.04 45.36
C LEU A 294 -10.63 -23.28 45.98
N ASN A 295 -10.60 -24.42 45.27
CA ASN A 295 -11.14 -25.68 45.76
C ASN A 295 -10.45 -26.16 47.06
N TYR A 296 -9.14 -25.91 47.21
CA TYR A 296 -8.42 -26.24 48.43
C TYR A 296 -8.86 -25.40 49.64
N LYS A 297 -9.18 -24.12 49.43
CA LYS A 297 -9.71 -23.26 50.50
C LYS A 297 -11.11 -23.70 50.93
N ASP A 298 -11.96 -24.06 49.97
CA ASP A 298 -13.32 -24.55 50.27
C ASP A 298 -13.29 -25.89 51.04
N ALA A 299 -12.28 -26.74 50.78
CA ALA A 299 -12.09 -28.00 51.50
C ALA A 299 -11.59 -27.85 52.94
N LYS A 300 -10.94 -26.72 53.29
CA LYS A 300 -10.41 -26.42 54.63
C LYS A 300 -11.29 -25.49 55.47
N GLY A 301 -12.35 -24.94 54.89
CA GLY A 301 -13.36 -24.11 55.57
C GLY A 301 -14.48 -24.89 56.26
N LYS A 302 -14.31 -26.20 56.46
CA LYS A 302 -15.16 -27.08 57.28
C LYS A 302 -14.41 -27.59 58.48
#